data_AF-W8Z2N8-F1
#
_entry.id   AF-W8Z2N8-F1
#
_cell.length_a   1.000
_cell.length_b   1.000
_cell.length_c   1.000
_cell.angle_alpha   90.00
_cell.angle_beta   90.00
_cell.angle_gamma   90.00
#
_symmetry.space_group_name_H-M   'P 1'
#
loop_
_entity.id
_entity.type
_entity.pdbx_description
1 polymer ?
#
loop_
_entity_poly.entity_id
_entity_poly.type
_entity_poly.pdbx_seq_one_letter_code
_entity_poly.pdbx_strand_id
1 'polypeptide(L)'
;MKWIWLSILVISGLLLLATIVRNRISWSWLSRFSIHLTAAAAALYLLNQTGIVPGVHIPLNPATIGTAVLLGLPGIAALAGLQAVLF
;
A
#
# COMPACT_ATOMS: atom_id res chain seq x y z
N MET A 1 -7.51 -11.55 28.05
CA MET A 1 -6.69 -10.45 27.47
C MET A 1 -6.80 -10.34 25.96
N LYS A 2 -6.54 -11.37 25.15
CA LYS A 2 -6.64 -11.30 23.67
C LYS A 2 -7.99 -10.77 23.16
N TRP A 3 -9.10 -11.21 23.77
CA TRP A 3 -10.45 -10.76 23.41
C TRP A 3 -10.70 -9.28 23.71
N ILE A 4 -10.09 -8.72 24.75
CA ILE A 4 -10.23 -7.30 25.09
C ILE A 4 -9.56 -6.45 24.01
N TRP A 5 -8.34 -6.82 23.60
CA TRP A 5 -7.63 -6.15 22.52
C TRP A 5 -8.37 -6.24 21.18
N LEU A 6 -8.92 -7.41 20.87
CA LEU A 6 -9.67 -7.62 19.64
C LEU A 6 -10.97 -6.79 19.63
N SER A 7 -11.70 -6.76 20.75
CA SER A 7 -12.89 -5.91 20.90
C SER A 7 -12.56 -4.42 20.75
N ILE A 8 -11.47 -3.94 21.37
CA ILE A 8 -11.02 -2.55 21.23
C ILE A 8 -10.68 -2.23 19.77
N LEU A 9 -9.95 -3.12 19.09
CA LEU A 9 -9.59 -2.95 17.68
C LEU A 9 -10.83 -2.90 16.78
N VAL A 10 -11.79 -3.80 16.99
CA VAL A 10 -13.02 -3.85 16.20
C VAL A 10 -13.85 -2.59 16.43
N ILE A 11 -14.08 -2.19 17.69
CA ILE A 11 -14.88 -1.01 18.03
C ILE A 11 -14.22 0.27 17.49
N SER A 12 -12.92 0.44 17.70
CA SER A 12 -12.19 1.60 17.19
C SER A 12 -12.15 1.64 15.66
N GLY A 13 -11.99 0.49 15.00
CA GLY A 13 -12.06 0.38 13.54
C GLY A 13 -13.44 0.75 12.99
N LEU A 14 -14.52 0.28 13.61
CA LEU A 14 -15.89 0.63 13.23
C LEU A 14 -16.17 2.13 13.45
N LEU A 15 -15.73 2.71 14.57
CA LEU A 15 -15.88 4.14 14.83
C LEU A 15 -15.09 4.99 13.81
N LEU A 16 -13.89 4.56 13.42
CA LEU A 16 -13.11 5.23 12.39
C LEU A 16 -13.84 5.19 11.03
N LEU A 17 -14.34 4.03 10.62
CA LEU A 17 -15.12 3.89 9.38
C LEU A 17 -16.39 4.76 9.41
N ALA A 18 -17.12 4.77 10.53
CA ALA A 18 -18.29 5.63 10.71
C ALA A 18 -17.92 7.12 10.59
N THR A 19 -16.80 7.53 11.17
CA THR A 19 -16.29 8.90 11.09
C THR A 19 -15.92 9.26 9.64
N ILE A 20 -15.23 8.37 8.94
CA ILE A 20 -14.84 8.53 7.53
C ILE A 20 -16.07 8.72 6.63
N VAL A 21 -17.09 7.88 6.78
CA VAL A 21 -18.33 7.97 5.99
C VAL A 21 -19.11 9.24 6.34
N ARG A 22 -19.21 9.57 7.64
CA ARG A 22 -19.92 10.76 8.13
C ARG A 22 -19.27 12.06 7.69
N ASN A 23 -17.94 12.15 7.73
CA ASN A 23 -17.18 13.35 7.36
C ASN A 23 -17.02 13.53 5.85
N ARG A 24 -17.71 12.73 5.02
CA ARG A 24 -17.75 12.86 3.55
C ARG A 24 -16.35 13.14 3.00
N ILE A 25 -15.46 12.15 3.10
CA ILE A 25 -14.14 12.22 2.43
C ILE A 25 -14.33 12.91 1.10
N SER A 26 -13.68 14.07 0.94
CA SER A 26 -13.84 14.85 -0.26
C SER A 26 -13.50 13.95 -1.44
N TRP A 27 -14.36 13.91 -2.45
CA TRP A 27 -14.10 13.15 -3.67
C TRP A 27 -12.73 13.48 -4.27
N SER A 28 -12.25 14.71 -4.03
CA SER A 28 -10.90 15.18 -4.33
C SER A 28 -9.81 14.34 -3.65
N TRP A 29 -9.98 13.97 -2.38
CA TRP A 29 -9.01 13.13 -1.66
C TRP A 29 -8.95 11.72 -2.25
N LEU A 30 -10.10 11.10 -2.54
CA LEU A 30 -10.14 9.76 -3.13
C LEU A 30 -9.52 9.75 -4.53
N SER A 31 -9.79 10.78 -5.33
CA SER A 31 -9.17 10.95 -6.65
C SER A 31 -7.65 11.09 -6.55
N ARG A 32 -7.14 11.96 -5.66
CA ARG A 32 -5.69 12.12 -5.42
C ARG A 32 -5.04 10.81 -4.96
N PHE A 33 -5.66 10.12 -4.00
CA PHE A 33 -5.17 8.83 -3.52
C PHE A 33 -5.12 7.79 -4.65
N SER A 34 -6.17 7.72 -5.48
CA SER A 34 -6.25 6.79 -6.61
C SER A 34 -5.17 7.05 -7.66
N ILE A 35 -4.79 8.31 -7.89
CA ILE A 35 -3.68 8.66 -8.77
C ILE A 35 -2.35 8.12 -8.21
N HIS A 36 -2.08 8.31 -6.91
CA HIS A 36 -0.88 7.74 -6.28
C HIS A 36 -0.88 6.21 -6.31
N LEU A 37 -2.03 5.58 -6.05
CA LEU A 37 -2.20 4.12 -6.13
C LEU A 37 -1.89 3.59 -7.54
N THR A 38 -2.45 4.26 -8.56
CA THR A 38 -2.24 3.89 -9.96
C THR A 38 -0.79 4.14 -10.39
N ALA A 39 -0.19 5.26 -9.97
CA ALA A 39 1.20 5.58 -10.26
C ALA A 39 2.16 4.56 -9.63
N ALA A 40 1.93 4.16 -8.38
CA ALA A 40 2.72 3.13 -7.70
C ALA A 40 2.59 1.77 -8.40
N ALA A 41 1.37 1.36 -8.74
CA ALA A 41 1.13 0.12 -9.48
C ALA A 41 1.80 0.14 -10.86
N ALA A 42 1.70 1.26 -11.59
CA ALA A 42 2.34 1.45 -12.88
C ALA A 42 3.87 1.41 -12.78
N ALA A 43 4.45 2.04 -11.75
CA ALA A 43 5.89 2.01 -11.52
C ALA A 43 6.40 0.59 -11.25
N LEU A 44 5.71 -0.17 -10.39
CA LEU A 44 6.04 -1.57 -10.13
C LEU A 44 5.86 -2.46 -11.37
N TYR A 45 4.81 -2.23 -12.16
CA TYR A 45 4.61 -2.93 -13.43
C TYR A 45 5.73 -2.65 -14.42
N LEU A 46 6.10 -1.38 -14.61
CA LEU A 46 7.19 -1.00 -15.50
C LEU A 46 8.52 -1.59 -15.03
N LEU A 47 8.82 -1.55 -13.73
CA LEU A 47 10.03 -2.15 -13.15
C LEU A 47 10.13 -3.63 -13.53
N ASN A 48 9.06 -4.39 -13.33
CA ASN A 48 9.03 -5.82 -13.63
C ASN A 48 9.16 -6.12 -15.14
N GLN A 49 8.52 -5.33 -16.00
CA GLN A 49 8.49 -5.60 -17.45
C GLN A 49 9.76 -5.11 -18.18
N THR A 50 10.35 -4.02 -17.71
CA THR A 50 11.56 -3.45 -18.34
C THR A 50 12.82 -4.19 -17.92
N GLY A 51 12.81 -4.86 -16.76
CA GLY A 51 14.01 -5.51 -16.22
C GLY A 51 15.12 -4.51 -15.88
N ILE A 52 14.79 -3.24 -15.61
CA ILE A 52 15.76 -2.18 -15.25
C ILE A 52 16.66 -2.63 -14.08
N VAL A 53 16.11 -3.42 -13.15
CA VAL A 53 16.89 -4.08 -12.11
C VAL A 53 16.84 -5.59 -12.38
N PRO A 54 17.96 -6.19 -12.86
CA PRO A 54 18.01 -7.61 -13.19
C PRO A 54 17.67 -8.48 -11.97
N GLY A 55 16.85 -9.51 -12.16
CA GLY A 55 16.48 -10.47 -11.12
C GLY A 55 15.45 -9.97 -10.11
N VAL A 56 15.00 -8.71 -10.20
CA VAL A 56 13.95 -8.17 -9.34
C VAL A 56 12.58 -8.37 -9.98
N HIS A 57 11.70 -9.04 -9.25
CA HIS A 57 10.31 -9.29 -9.62
C HIS A 57 9.44 -9.07 -8.39
N ILE A 58 8.88 -7.87 -8.25
CA ILE A 58 8.01 -7.50 -7.13
C ILE A 58 6.56 -7.85 -7.51
N PRO A 59 5.86 -8.73 -6.78
CA PRO A 59 4.49 -9.11 -7.11
C PRO A 59 3.56 -7.90 -7.04
N LEU A 60 2.60 -7.79 -7.96
CA LEU A 60 1.60 -6.70 -7.99
C LEU A 60 0.37 -7.09 -7.16
N ASN A 61 0.41 -6.82 -5.86
CA ASN A 61 -0.71 -7.09 -4.95
C ASN A 61 -0.95 -5.89 -4.01
N PRO A 62 -2.05 -5.88 -3.23
CA PRO A 62 -2.37 -4.74 -2.37
C PRO A 62 -1.29 -4.39 -1.35
N ALA A 63 -0.51 -5.36 -0.88
CA ALA A 63 0.54 -5.13 0.10
C ALA A 63 1.73 -4.38 -0.53
N THR A 64 2.26 -4.88 -1.65
CA THR A 64 3.42 -4.26 -2.33
C THR A 64 3.09 -2.90 -2.92
N ILE A 65 1.91 -2.76 -3.54
CA ILE A 65 1.42 -1.48 -4.05
C ILE A 65 1.22 -0.51 -2.88
N GLY A 66 0.62 -0.97 -1.77
CA GLY A 66 0.43 -0.16 -0.56
C GLY A 66 1.77 0.34 0.01
N THR A 67 2.78 -0.52 0.09
CA THR A 67 4.14 -0.14 0.51
C THR A 67 4.73 0.92 -0.42
N ALA A 68 4.61 0.77 -1.74
CA ALA A 68 5.09 1.75 -2.71
C ALA A 68 4.30 3.07 -2.67
N VAL A 69 3.00 3.06 -2.37
CA VAL A 69 2.20 4.28 -2.16
C VAL A 69 2.64 5.02 -0.90
N LEU A 70 2.83 4.30 0.20
CA LEU A 70 3.16 4.90 1.50
C LEU A 70 4.59 5.43 1.55
N LEU A 71 5.54 4.68 0.98
CA LEU A 71 6.97 4.97 1.09
C LEU A 71 7.56 5.54 -0.20
N GLY A 72 6.83 5.52 -1.32
CA GLY A 72 7.34 5.97 -2.63
C GLY A 72 8.47 5.09 -3.16
N LEU A 73 9.45 5.74 -3.81
CA LEU A 73 10.66 5.08 -4.32
C LEU A 73 11.45 4.31 -3.23
N PRO A 74 11.64 4.84 -2.00
CA PRO A 74 12.20 4.07 -0.89
C PRO A 74 11.48 2.74 -0.62
N GLY A 75 10.16 2.68 -0.76
CA GLY A 75 9.39 1.46 -0.60
C GLY A 75 9.71 0.42 -1.66
N ILE A 76 9.84 0.85 -2.92
CA ILE A 76 10.24 -0.02 -4.03
C ILE A 76 11.66 -0.56 -3.81
N ALA A 77 12.60 0.31 -3.39
CA ALA A 77 13.96 -0.09 -3.06
C ALA A 77 14.01 -1.09 -1.90
N ALA A 78 13.20 -0.88 -0.86
CA ALA A 78 13.09 -1.81 0.27
C ALA A 78 12.55 -3.18 -0.16
N LEU A 79 11.52 -3.21 -1.02
CA LEU A 79 10.97 -4.46 -1.56
C LEU A 79 11.99 -5.21 -2.44
N ALA A 80 12.72 -4.49 -3.29
CA ALA A 80 13.79 -5.07 -4.11
C ALA A 80 14.94 -5.61 -3.24
N GLY A 81 15.33 -4.88 -2.20
CA GLY A 81 16.34 -5.32 -1.23
C GLY A 81 15.89 -6.54 -0.43
N LEU A 82 14.62 -6.58 0.00
CA LEU A 82 14.05 -7.74 0.67
C LEU A 82 14.09 -8.96 -0.24
N GLN A 83 13.74 -8.80 -1.52
CA GLN A 83 13.82 -9.87 -2.49
C GLN A 83 15.25 -10.37 -2.66
N ALA A 84 16.21 -9.47 -2.85
CA ALA A 84 17.63 -9.81 -3.04
C ALA A 84 18.29 -10.50 -1.83
N VAL A 85 17.72 -10.36 -0.63
CA VAL A 85 18.23 -11.00 0.60
C VAL A 85 17.54 -12.34 0.87
N LEU A 86 16.26 -12.47 0.52
CA LEU A 86 15.45 -13.65 0.83
C LEU A 86 15.43 -14.71 -0.29
N PHE A 87 15.81 -14.35 -1.52
CA PHE A 87 15.77 -15.20 -2.70
C PHE A 87 17.03 -15.02 -3.56
#